data_AF-A0A966W1U4-F1
#
_entry.id   AF-A0A966W1U4-F1
#
_cell.length_a   1.000
_cell.length_b   1.000
_cell.length_c   1.000
_cell.angle_alpha   90.00
_cell.angle_beta   90.00
_cell.angle_gamma   90.00
#
_symmetry.space_group_name_H-M   'P 1'
#
loop_
_entity.id
_entity.type
_entity.pdbx_description
1 polymer ?
#
loop_
_entity_poly.entity_id
_entity_poly.type
_entity_poly.pdbx_seq_one_letter_code
_entity_poly.pdbx_strand_id
1 'polypeptide(L)' 'MVQIFTFSQAADWDEPWKFDQLRRSSGTGFIIKGRRIMTNAHVVSWARQLMVKRYQDPRPYV' A
#
# COMPACT_ATOMS: atom_id res chain seq x y z
N MET A 1 3.50 -14.44 -5.78
CA MET A 1 3.70 -12.98 -5.80
C MET A 1 2.36 -12.28 -5.67
N VAL A 2 2.31 -11.16 -4.97
CA VAL A 2 1.13 -10.31 -4.83
C VAL A 2 1.45 -8.90 -5.32
N GLN A 3 0.47 -8.25 -5.91
CA GLN A 3 0.52 -6.83 -6.24
C GLN A 3 -0.18 -6.06 -5.13
N ILE A 4 0.42 -4.95 -4.71
CA ILE A 4 -0.08 -4.11 -3.63
C ILE A 4 -0.40 -2.75 -4.25
N PHE A 5 -1.61 -2.28 -4.09
CA PHE A 5 -2.02 -0.91 -4.40
C PHE A 5 -2.10 -0.12 -3.11
N THR A 6 -1.44 1.02 -3.08
CA THR A 6 -1.38 1.87 -1.89
C THR A 6 -2.01 3.21 -2.23
N PHE A 7 -2.96 3.61 -1.41
CA PHE A 7 -3.50 4.97 -1.40
C PHE A 7 -2.86 5.69 -0.23
N SER A 8 -1.93 6.59 -0.52
CA SER A 8 -1.11 7.27 0.47
C SER A 8 -1.41 8.76 0.54
N GLN A 9 -1.32 9.32 1.74
CA GLN A 9 -1.46 10.75 1.97
C GLN A 9 -0.42 11.18 3.00
N ALA A 10 0.59 11.93 2.57
CA ALA A 10 1.61 12.45 3.46
C ALA A 10 1.08 13.69 4.21
N ALA A 11 1.65 13.98 5.37
CA ALA A 11 1.45 15.28 6.01
C ALA A 11 2.16 16.36 5.18
N ASP A 12 1.57 17.54 5.14
CA ASP A 12 2.25 18.73 4.63
C ASP A 12 3.28 19.17 5.67
N TRP A 13 4.55 19.31 5.29
CA TRP A 13 5.61 19.69 6.23
C TRP A 13 5.61 21.19 6.55
N ASP A 14 5.06 22.02 5.66
CA ASP A 14 4.92 23.46 5.87
C ASP A 14 3.67 23.77 6.71
N GLU A 15 2.61 22.97 6.52
CA GLU A 15 1.35 23.09 7.25
C GLU A 15 0.92 21.74 7.88
N PRO A 16 1.50 21.30 9.01
CA PRO A 16 1.39 19.93 9.55
C PRO A 16 0.00 19.48 9.98
N TRP A 17 -0.96 20.41 10.10
CA TRP A 17 -2.38 20.10 10.31
C TRP A 17 -3.11 19.74 9.01
N LYS A 18 -2.47 19.91 7.85
CA LYS A 18 -2.97 19.54 6.53
C LYS A 18 -2.33 18.24 6.05
N PHE A 19 -3.04 17.57 5.16
CA PHE A 19 -2.54 16.42 4.43
C PHE A 19 -2.43 16.78 2.94
N ASP A 20 -1.41 16.26 2.27
CA ASP A 20 -1.22 16.38 0.82
C ASP A 20 -2.37 15.68 0.07
N GLN A 21 -2.43 15.80 -1.26
CA GLN A 21 -3.43 15.09 -2.06
C GLN A 21 -3.29 13.57 -1.94
N LEU A 22 -4.42 12.87 -2.05
CA LEU A 22 -4.41 11.41 -2.06
C LEU A 22 -3.70 10.91 -3.32
N ARG A 23 -2.62 10.14 -3.13
CA ARG A 23 -1.84 9.56 -4.21
C ARG A 23 -2.03 8.06 -4.26
N ARG A 24 -2.08 7.52 -5.48
CA ARG A 24 -2.11 6.07 -5.72
C ARG A 24 -0.75 5.59 -6.22
N SER A 25 -0.21 4.55 -5.61
CA SER A 25 0.99 3.86 -6.05
C SER A 25 0.76 2.35 -6.10
N SER A 26 1.67 1.63 -6.74
CA SER A 26 1.65 0.17 -6.77
C SER A 26 3.03 -0.39 -6.47
N GLY A 27 3.08 -1.48 -5.72
CA GLY A 27 4.28 -2.26 -5.47
C GLY A 27 4.00 -3.74 -5.51
N THR A 28 5.00 -4.52 -5.09
CA THR A 28 4.95 -5.97 -5.11
C THR A 28 5.31 -6.53 -3.74
N GLY A 29 4.84 -7.74 -3.47
CA GLY A 29 5.17 -8.47 -2.27
C GLY A 29 5.06 -9.97 -2.46
N PHE A 30 5.40 -10.71 -1.42
CA PHE A 30 5.27 -12.16 -1.40
C PHE A 30 4.68 -12.65 -0.07
N ILE A 31 3.96 -13.77 -0.14
CA ILE A 31 3.31 -14.37 1.01
C ILE A 31 4.36 -15.13 1.81
N ILE A 32 4.39 -14.90 3.11
CA ILE A 32 5.21 -15.65 4.07
C ILE A 32 4.31 -16.47 5.00
N LYS A 33 4.91 -17.40 5.76
CA LYS A 33 4.19 -18.24 6.71
C LYS A 33 3.37 -17.40 7.69
N GLY A 34 2.21 -17.92 8.09
CA GLY A 34 1.35 -17.29 9.09
C GLY A 34 0.40 -16.22 8.55
N ARG A 35 -0.04 -16.35 7.27
CA ARG A 35 -1.00 -15.44 6.62
C ARG A 35 -0.49 -13.99 6.58
N ARG A 36 0.80 -13.80 6.32
CA ARG A 36 1.46 -12.48 6.25
C ARG A 36 2.03 -12.23 4.85
N ILE A 37 2.23 -10.96 4.52
CA ILE A 37 2.81 -10.52 3.26
C ILE A 37 4.03 -9.66 3.59
N MET A 38 5.14 -9.94 2.93
CA MET A 38 6.35 -9.12 3.00
C MET A 38 6.46 -8.24 1.75
N THR A 39 6.75 -6.95 1.96
CA THR A 39 6.94 -5.93 0.93
C THR A 39 7.92 -4.86 1.42
N ASN A 40 8.35 -3.96 0.54
CA ASN A 40 9.23 -2.85 0.91
C ASN A 40 8.47 -1.79 1.73
N ALA A 41 9.16 -1.16 2.67
CA ALA A 41 8.57 -0.12 3.52
C ALA A 41 8.00 1.05 2.70
N HIS A 42 8.74 1.52 1.68
CA HIS A 42 8.29 2.62 0.83
C HIS A 42 7.02 2.33 0.03
N VAL A 43 6.67 1.05 -0.16
CA VAL A 43 5.41 0.66 -0.86
C VAL A 43 4.20 0.98 0.03
N VAL A 44 4.36 0.96 1.35
CA VAL A 44 3.27 1.14 2.33
C VAL A 44 3.40 2.41 3.16
N SER A 45 4.41 3.25 2.91
CA SER A 45 4.58 4.53 3.59
C SER A 45 3.37 5.44 3.40
N TRP A 46 2.92 6.10 4.47
CA TRP A 46 1.79 7.03 4.47
C TRP A 46 0.46 6.42 3.97
N ALA A 47 0.33 5.08 3.99
CA ALA A 47 -0.85 4.40 3.50
C ALA A 47 -2.08 4.71 4.36
N ARG A 48 -3.12 5.22 3.72
CA ARG A 48 -4.48 5.29 4.27
C ARG A 48 -5.29 4.04 3.93
N GLN A 49 -4.98 3.41 2.80
CA GLN A 49 -5.60 2.17 2.37
C GLN A 49 -4.61 1.33 1.57
N LEU A 50 -4.62 0.02 1.80
CA LEU A 50 -3.88 -0.97 1.03
C LEU A 50 -4.89 -1.92 0.37
N MET A 51 -4.69 -2.23 -0.90
CA MET A 51 -5.42 -3.29 -1.59
C MET A 51 -4.42 -4.30 -2.12
N VAL A 52 -4.64 -5.57 -1.85
CA VAL A 52 -3.73 -6.64 -2.25
C VAL A 52 -4.38 -7.51 -3.30
N LYS A 53 -3.75 -7.66 -4.47
CA LYS A 53 -4.20 -8.57 -5.53
C LYS A 53 -3.21 -9.72 -5.67
N ARG A 54 -3.69 -10.96 -5.61
CA ARG A 54 -2.85 -12.14 -5.85
C ARG A 54 -2.68 -12.36 -7.35
N TYR A 55 -1.46 -12.67 -7.80
CA TYR A 55 -1.22 -13.01 -9.20
C TYR A 55 -2.02 -14.28 -9.57
N GLN A 56 -2.79 -14.20 -10.65
CA GLN A 56 -3.80 -15.19 -11.10
C GLN A 56 -5.07 -15.36 -10.24
N ASP A 57 -5.31 -14.48 -9.26
CA ASP A 57 -6.63 -14.32 -8.63
C ASP A 57 -7.19 -12.93 -8.98
N PRO A 58 -8.32 -12.83 -9.71
CA PRO A 58 -8.89 -11.54 -10.07
C PRO A 58 -9.44 -10.76 -8.86
N ARG A 59 -9.63 -11.41 -7.70
CA ARG A 59 -10.21 -10.79 -6.51
C ARG A 59 -9.16 -10.03 -5.68
N PRO A 60 -9.26 -8.69 -5.57
CA PRO A 60 -8.45 -7.95 -4.60
C PRO A 60 -8.96 -8.21 -3.18
N TYR A 61 -8.03 -8.43 -2.26
CA TYR A 61 -8.25 -8.40 -0.82
C TYR A 61 -8.10 -6.95 -0.36
N VAL A 62 -9.06 -6.48 0.45
CA VAL A 62 -9.09 -5.14 1.05
C VAL A 62 -8.66 -5.24 2.50
#